data_AF-A0A8S9LSG7-F1
#
_entry.id   AF-A0A8S9LSG7-F1
#
_cell.length_a   1.000
_cell.length_b   1.000
_cell.length_c   1.000
_cell.angle_alpha   90.00
_cell.angle_beta   90.00
_cell.angle_gamma   90.00
#
_symmetry.space_group_name_H-M   'P 1'
#
loop_
_entity.id
_entity.type
_entity.pdbx_description
1 polymer ?
#
loop_
_entity_poly.entity_id
_entity_poly.type
_entity_poly.pdbx_seq_one_letter_code
_entity_poly.pdbx_strand_id
1 'polypeptide(L)'
;MGPFSYQASLPEIRNLLRCACETHKLPLAQTWVFCLKQNKTGCPHNDENYIHCVSTIYDACYVGDPTVREFHEACSEHRLLKGQGVVGEAFLTNGPCFSSDVSSYKKSEYPLSHHAIMFGLHDTVAIGLRCIHTGSADFVLEFFLPKNCRDVEEQRMIC
;
A
#
# COMPACT_ATOMS: atom_id res chain seq x y z
N MET A 1 30.72 -5.07 -2.10
CA MET A 1 29.37 -5.01 -2.70
C MET A 1 28.67 -3.81 -2.08
N GLY A 2 28.37 -2.77 -2.86
CA GLY A 2 27.61 -1.63 -2.34
C GLY A 2 26.19 -2.06 -1.99
N PRO A 3 25.50 -1.39 -1.04
CA PRO A 3 24.11 -1.73 -0.74
C PRO A 3 23.29 -1.48 -2.01
N PHE A 4 22.58 -2.50 -2.49
CA PHE A 4 21.57 -2.29 -3.53
C PHE A 4 20.54 -1.31 -2.97
N SER A 5 20.56 -0.07 -3.45
CA SER A 5 19.53 0.91 -3.10
C SER A 5 18.19 0.38 -3.58
N TYR A 6 17.21 0.31 -2.69
CA TYR A 6 15.84 -0.12 -3.02
C TYR A 6 15.25 0.71 -4.18
N GLN A 7 15.79 1.90 -4.42
CA GLN A 7 15.45 2.79 -5.55
C GLN A 7 15.63 2.11 -6.92
N ALA A 8 16.59 1.20 -7.06
CA ALA A 8 16.85 0.49 -8.31
C ALA A 8 15.66 -0.39 -8.74
N SER A 9 14.82 -0.83 -7.79
CA SER A 9 13.65 -1.66 -8.04
C SER A 9 12.38 -0.85 -8.34
N LEU A 10 12.37 0.46 -8.07
CA LEU A 10 11.16 1.29 -8.21
C LEU A 10 10.60 1.34 -9.64
N PRO A 11 11.41 1.44 -10.70
CA PRO A 11 10.89 1.43 -12.07
C PRO A 11 10.17 0.11 -12.41
N GLU A 12 10.71 -1.02 -11.93
CA GLU A 12 10.11 -2.34 -12.14
C GLU A 12 8.81 -2.48 -11.37
N ILE A 13 8.79 -2.08 -10.09
CA ILE A 13 7.58 -2.07 -9.27
C ILE A 13 6.51 -1.19 -9.91
N ARG A 14 6.86 0.04 -10.35
CA ARG A 14 5.92 0.94 -11.03
C ARG A 14 5.34 0.30 -12.29
N ASN A 15 6.17 -0.37 -13.09
CA ASN A 15 5.71 -1.06 -14.28
C ASN A 15 4.74 -2.19 -13.93
N LEU A 16 5.02 -2.97 -12.89
CA LEU A 16 4.12 -4.02 -12.39
C LEU A 16 2.77 -3.44 -11.96
N LEU A 17 2.79 -2.38 -11.14
CA LEU A 17 1.58 -1.70 -10.68
C LEU A 17 0.74 -1.20 -11.86
N ARG A 18 1.37 -0.54 -12.85
CA ARG A 18 0.69 -0.11 -14.08
C ARG A 18 0.05 -1.29 -14.81
N CYS A 19 0.82 -2.35 -15.09
CA CYS A 19 0.32 -3.51 -15.82
C CYS A 19 -0.89 -4.15 -15.11
N ALA A 20 -0.83 -4.31 -13.78
CA ALA A 20 -1.94 -4.83 -12.98
C ALA A 20 -3.17 -3.92 -13.05
N CYS A 21 -2.98 -2.60 -12.88
CA CYS A 21 -4.07 -1.64 -12.97
C CYS A 21 -4.72 -1.60 -14.36
N GLU A 22 -3.94 -1.61 -15.43
CA GLU A 22 -4.45 -1.61 -16.81
C GLU A 22 -5.19 -2.92 -17.13
N THR A 23 -4.65 -4.06 -16.69
CA THR A 23 -5.23 -5.39 -16.96
C THR A 23 -6.55 -5.58 -16.21
N HIS A 24 -6.58 -5.23 -14.92
CA HIS A 24 -7.73 -5.48 -14.04
C HIS A 24 -8.59 -4.24 -13.79
N LYS A 25 -8.32 -3.13 -14.50
CA LYS A 25 -9.03 -1.85 -14.38
C LYS A 25 -9.07 -1.33 -12.94
N LEU A 26 -7.95 -1.48 -12.23
CA LEU A 26 -7.84 -1.07 -10.84
C LEU A 26 -7.70 0.46 -10.76
N PRO A 27 -8.47 1.16 -9.92
CA PRO A 27 -8.43 2.62 -9.82
C PRO A 27 -7.09 3.17 -9.30
N LEU A 28 -6.44 2.44 -8.39
CA LEU A 28 -5.20 2.87 -7.76
C LEU A 28 -4.36 1.66 -7.35
N ALA A 29 -3.06 1.75 -7.57
CA ALA A 29 -2.09 0.92 -6.89
C ALA A 29 -0.90 1.73 -6.39
N GLN A 30 -0.38 1.40 -5.22
CA GLN A 30 0.70 2.16 -4.59
C GLN A 30 1.62 1.28 -3.75
N THR A 31 2.88 1.70 -3.66
CA THR A 31 3.91 0.99 -2.89
C THR A 31 4.15 1.65 -1.55
N TRP A 32 4.21 0.84 -0.51
CA TRP A 32 4.54 1.22 0.86
C TRP A 32 5.88 0.64 1.29
N VAL A 33 6.61 1.38 2.13
CA VAL A 33 7.90 0.94 2.70
C VAL A 33 8.09 1.54 4.09
N PHE A 34 8.89 0.87 4.92
CA PHE A 34 9.33 1.41 6.20
C PHE A 34 9.99 2.79 6.06
N CYS A 35 9.58 3.74 6.90
CA CYS A 35 10.07 5.11 6.93
C CYS A 35 11.59 5.17 7.11
N LEU A 36 12.13 4.24 7.93
CA LEU A 36 13.58 4.03 8.12
C LEU A 36 14.36 3.89 6.81
N LYS A 37 13.78 3.26 5.78
CA LYS A 37 14.47 3.05 4.50
C LYS A 37 14.51 4.30 3.63
N GLN A 38 13.59 5.24 3.82
CA GLN A 38 13.51 6.47 3.02
C GLN A 38 14.35 7.62 3.59
N ASN A 39 14.99 7.47 4.77
CA ASN A 39 15.66 8.56 5.49
C ASN A 39 14.79 9.83 5.63
N LYS A 40 13.46 9.69 5.63
CA LYS A 40 12.53 10.82 5.71
C LYS A 40 12.52 11.38 7.14
N THR A 41 13.24 12.48 7.37
CA THR A 41 13.19 13.28 8.60
C THR A 41 11.78 13.83 8.84
N GLY A 42 11.34 13.86 10.11
CA GLY A 42 10.05 14.43 10.50
C GLY A 42 8.92 13.42 10.75
N CYS A 43 9.24 12.22 11.24
CA CYS A 43 8.21 11.33 11.79
C CYS A 43 7.73 11.89 13.14
N PRO A 44 6.43 12.17 13.34
CA PRO A 44 5.91 12.67 14.62
C PRO A 44 5.86 11.59 15.71
N HIS A 45 6.16 10.34 15.38
CA HIS A 45 6.13 9.24 16.32
C HIS A 45 7.40 9.25 17.19
N ASN A 46 7.25 9.01 18.49
CA ASN A 46 8.37 8.71 19.40
C ASN A 46 9.30 7.66 18.77
N ASP A 47 10.61 7.74 19.04
CA ASP A 47 11.64 6.87 18.41
C ASP A 47 11.27 5.38 18.38
N GLU A 48 10.55 4.88 19.40
CA GLU A 48 10.08 3.49 19.50
C GLU A 48 9.09 3.07 18.40
N ASN A 49 8.22 3.96 17.94
CA ASN A 49 7.22 3.67 16.91
C ASN A 49 7.76 3.93 15.49
N TYR A 50 8.88 4.66 15.37
CA TYR A 50 9.47 4.97 14.06
C TYR A 50 9.91 3.71 13.31
N ILE A 51 10.35 2.67 14.02
CA ILE A 51 10.74 1.40 13.40
C ILE A 51 9.56 0.63 12.77
N HIS A 52 8.34 0.99 13.15
CA HIS A 52 7.09 0.41 12.65
C HIS A 52 6.35 1.35 11.69
N CYS A 53 6.87 2.55 11.47
CA CYS A 53 6.32 3.53 10.54
C CYS A 53 6.51 3.08 9.09
N VAL A 54 5.45 3.17 8.30
CA VAL A 54 5.48 2.97 6.85
C VAL A 54 4.87 4.17 6.13
N SER A 55 5.36 4.44 4.92
CA SER A 55 4.88 5.52 4.07
C SER A 55 4.93 5.11 2.61
N THR A 56 4.13 5.77 1.78
CA THR A 56 4.11 5.54 0.34
C THR A 56 5.41 5.99 -0.34
N ILE A 57 5.66 5.42 -1.52
CA ILE A 57 6.74 5.81 -2.43
C ILE A 57 6.10 6.45 -3.67
N TYR A 58 6.36 7.73 -3.87
CA TYR A 58 5.81 8.49 -4.99
C TYR A 58 6.22 7.93 -6.36
N ASP A 59 7.47 7.49 -6.51
CA ASP A 59 7.99 6.96 -7.78
C ASP A 59 7.51 5.54 -8.12
N ALA A 60 6.78 4.89 -7.21
CA ALA A 60 6.27 3.53 -7.36
C ALA A 60 4.77 3.45 -7.02
N CYS A 61 3.98 4.25 -7.72
CA CYS A 61 2.52 4.20 -7.72
C CYS A 61 1.96 4.26 -9.15
N TYR A 62 0.67 3.96 -9.30
CA TYR A 62 -0.08 4.15 -10.53
C TYR A 62 -1.54 4.53 -10.21
N VAL A 63 -2.00 5.64 -10.79
CA VAL A 63 -3.37 6.14 -10.66
C VAL A 63 -4.10 5.86 -11.96
N GLY A 64 -4.90 4.79 -11.98
CA GLY A 64 -5.70 4.38 -13.14
C GLY A 64 -7.00 5.17 -13.29
N ASP A 65 -7.59 5.59 -12.17
CA ASP A 65 -8.76 6.47 -12.12
C ASP A 65 -8.34 7.87 -11.63
N PRO A 66 -8.41 8.92 -12.48
CA PRO A 66 -8.05 10.27 -12.07
C PRO A 66 -8.84 10.81 -10.87
N THR A 67 -10.05 10.29 -10.62
CA THR A 67 -10.90 10.75 -9.52
C THR A 67 -10.35 10.38 -8.14
N VAL A 68 -9.44 9.40 -8.04
CA VAL A 68 -8.83 8.97 -6.77
C VAL A 68 -7.43 9.55 -6.54
N ARG A 69 -7.01 10.52 -7.37
CA ARG A 69 -5.70 11.17 -7.25
C ARG A 69 -5.52 11.86 -5.90
N GLU A 70 -6.52 12.61 -5.46
CA GLU A 70 -6.48 13.33 -4.17
C GLU A 70 -6.36 12.35 -2.98
N PHE A 71 -6.96 11.15 -3.08
CA PHE A 71 -6.73 10.10 -2.09
C PHE A 71 -5.27 9.66 -2.05
N HIS A 72 -4.65 9.42 -3.21
CA HIS A 72 -3.23 9.07 -3.27
C HIS A 72 -2.33 10.17 -2.68
N GLU A 73 -2.63 11.44 -2.96
CA GLU A 73 -1.93 12.57 -2.35
C GLU A 73 -2.06 12.54 -0.82
N ALA A 74 -3.26 12.28 -0.29
CA ALA A 74 -3.46 12.09 1.15
C ALA A 74 -2.64 10.90 1.69
N CYS A 75 -2.53 9.78 0.96
CA CYS A 75 -1.66 8.66 1.34
C CYS A 75 -0.16 9.03 1.37
N SER A 76 0.26 10.08 0.64
CA SER A 76 1.64 10.58 0.68
C SER A 76 1.95 11.44 1.91
N GLU A 77 0.92 12.08 2.46
CA GLU A 77 1.01 12.93 3.64
C GLU A 77 0.84 12.15 4.95
N HIS A 78 0.11 11.02 4.91
CA HIS A 78 -0.19 10.20 6.07
C HIS A 78 0.68 8.95 6.15
N ARG A 79 1.25 8.72 7.33
CA ARG A 79 2.00 7.51 7.65
C ARG A 79 1.10 6.50 8.34
N LEU A 80 1.39 5.23 8.14
CA LEU A 80 0.76 4.14 8.88
C LEU A 80 1.78 3.50 9.83
N LEU A 81 1.28 2.86 10.87
CA LEU A 81 2.08 1.94 11.68
C LEU A 81 1.84 0.50 11.21
N LYS A 82 2.82 -0.36 11.47
CA LYS A 82 2.67 -1.81 11.39
C LYS A 82 1.42 -2.24 12.18
N GLY A 83 0.58 -3.07 11.56
CA GLY A 83 -0.75 -3.47 12.07
C GLY A 83 -1.90 -2.50 11.76
N GLN A 84 -1.67 -1.36 11.09
CA GLN A 84 -2.77 -0.46 10.70
C GLN A 84 -3.21 -0.67 9.25
N GLY A 85 -4.50 -0.91 9.07
CA GLY A 85 -5.11 -1.23 7.77
C GLY A 85 -4.50 -2.47 7.12
N VAL A 86 -4.91 -2.76 5.88
CA VAL A 86 -4.41 -3.93 5.14
C VAL A 86 -2.90 -3.88 4.92
N VAL A 87 -2.34 -2.68 4.73
CA VAL A 87 -0.91 -2.47 4.49
C VAL A 87 -0.09 -2.77 5.73
N GLY A 88 -0.47 -2.18 6.87
CA GLY A 88 0.22 -2.41 8.13
C GLY A 88 0.12 -3.87 8.57
N GLU A 89 -1.02 -4.52 8.35
CA GLU A 89 -1.21 -5.95 8.59
C GLU A 89 -0.34 -6.83 7.67
N ALA A 90 -0.18 -6.47 6.39
CA ALA A 90 0.73 -7.18 5.49
C ALA A 90 2.20 -7.08 5.96
N PHE A 91 2.63 -5.93 6.47
CA PHE A 91 3.92 -5.79 7.14
C PHE A 91 4.02 -6.58 8.45
N LEU A 92 2.90 -6.79 9.17
CA LEU A 92 2.84 -7.54 10.42
C LEU A 92 2.96 -9.04 10.21
N THR A 93 2.15 -9.58 9.32
CA THR A 93 2.03 -11.01 9.04
C THR A 93 3.05 -11.52 8.01
N ASN A 94 3.70 -10.60 7.27
CA ASN A 94 4.59 -10.91 6.16
C ASN A 94 3.89 -11.73 5.06
N GLY A 95 2.57 -11.54 4.90
CA GLY A 95 1.71 -12.21 3.94
C GLY A 95 0.71 -11.24 3.29
N PRO A 96 -0.06 -11.71 2.30
CA PRO A 96 -1.11 -10.89 1.69
C PRO A 96 -2.25 -10.65 2.69
N CYS A 97 -2.86 -9.46 2.61
CA CYS A 97 -4.00 -9.07 3.43
C CYS A 97 -5.07 -8.44 2.52
N PHE A 98 -6.34 -8.68 2.84
CA PHE A 98 -7.46 -8.22 2.04
C PHE A 98 -8.55 -7.63 2.94
N SER A 99 -9.22 -6.61 2.44
CA SER A 99 -10.45 -6.08 3.01
C SER A 99 -11.45 -5.86 1.87
N SER A 100 -12.62 -6.46 1.99
CA SER A 100 -13.76 -6.24 1.09
C SER A 100 -14.59 -5.00 1.46
N ASP A 101 -14.27 -4.36 2.59
CA ASP A 101 -14.99 -3.18 3.06
C ASP A 101 -14.11 -2.36 4.01
N VAL A 102 -13.40 -1.38 3.46
CA VAL A 102 -12.58 -0.47 4.29
C VAL A 102 -13.42 0.37 5.25
N SER A 103 -14.75 0.46 5.05
CA SER A 103 -15.64 1.21 5.95
C SER A 103 -15.83 0.55 7.31
N SER A 104 -15.49 -0.74 7.45
CA SER A 104 -15.55 -1.43 8.73
C SER A 104 -14.45 -1.00 9.70
N TYR A 105 -13.38 -0.37 9.22
CA TYR A 105 -12.25 0.03 10.06
C TYR A 105 -12.52 1.33 10.82
N LYS A 106 -12.22 1.33 12.12
CA LYS A 106 -12.12 2.57 12.90
C LYS A 106 -10.88 3.34 12.47
N LYS A 107 -10.90 4.66 12.68
CA LYS A 107 -9.73 5.54 12.41
C LYS A 107 -8.45 5.10 13.12
N SER A 108 -8.54 4.49 14.31
CA SER A 108 -7.37 3.96 15.03
C SER A 108 -6.78 2.70 14.38
N GLU A 109 -7.62 1.90 13.72
CA GLU A 109 -7.26 0.64 13.06
C GLU A 109 -6.78 0.89 11.64
N TYR A 110 -7.42 1.81 10.90
CA TYR A 110 -6.97 2.25 9.60
C TYR A 110 -7.17 3.78 9.44
N PRO A 111 -6.13 4.60 9.66
CA PRO A 111 -6.23 6.06 9.60
C PRO A 111 -6.71 6.63 8.26
N LEU A 112 -6.52 5.89 7.16
CA LEU A 112 -6.91 6.32 5.80
C LEU A 112 -8.29 5.82 5.37
N SER A 113 -8.98 4.97 6.16
CA SER A 113 -10.25 4.35 5.74
C SER A 113 -11.31 5.38 5.36
N HIS A 114 -11.48 6.43 6.18
CA HIS A 114 -12.45 7.48 5.92
C HIS A 114 -12.15 8.25 4.62
N HIS A 115 -10.87 8.52 4.33
CA HIS A 115 -10.49 9.15 3.07
C HIS A 115 -10.79 8.22 1.89
N ALA A 116 -10.45 6.93 1.98
CA ALA A 116 -10.73 5.95 0.94
C ALA A 116 -12.22 5.93 0.57
N ILE A 117 -13.10 5.92 1.57
CA ILE A 117 -14.57 5.95 1.38
C ILE A 117 -15.03 7.22 0.67
N MET A 118 -14.48 8.40 1.02
CA MET A 118 -14.85 9.67 0.35
C MET A 118 -14.56 9.65 -1.15
N PHE A 119 -13.52 8.93 -1.57
CA PHE A 119 -13.19 8.70 -2.98
C PHE A 119 -13.85 7.43 -3.56
N GLY A 120 -14.73 6.78 -2.78
CA GLY A 120 -15.47 5.60 -3.18
C GLY A 120 -14.62 4.34 -3.36
N LEU A 121 -13.48 4.27 -2.68
CA LEU A 121 -12.67 3.07 -2.59
C LEU A 121 -13.20 2.21 -1.44
N HIS A 122 -13.58 0.96 -1.74
CA HIS A 122 -14.23 0.06 -0.78
C HIS A 122 -13.37 -1.17 -0.49
N ASP A 123 -12.93 -1.88 -1.52
CA ASP A 123 -12.12 -3.08 -1.39
C ASP A 123 -10.65 -2.78 -1.67
N THR A 124 -9.77 -3.42 -0.91
CA THR A 124 -8.32 -3.27 -1.06
C THR A 124 -7.58 -4.55 -0.70
N VAL A 125 -6.52 -4.83 -1.46
CA VAL A 125 -5.59 -5.93 -1.20
C VAL A 125 -4.18 -5.37 -1.03
N ALA A 126 -3.44 -5.91 -0.07
CA ALA A 126 -2.06 -5.60 0.21
C ALA A 126 -1.20 -6.85 0.09
N ILE A 127 -0.12 -6.79 -0.71
CA ILE A 127 0.77 -7.93 -0.96
C ILE A 127 2.21 -7.52 -0.62
N GLY A 128 2.84 -8.27 0.29
CA GLY A 128 4.24 -8.05 0.64
C GLY A 128 5.20 -8.56 -0.43
N LEU A 129 6.11 -7.71 -0.91
CA LEU A 129 7.27 -8.14 -1.70
C LEU A 129 8.43 -8.45 -0.77
N ARG A 130 8.78 -9.74 -0.68
CA ARG A 130 9.83 -10.23 0.21
C ARG A 130 11.16 -10.30 -0.51
N CYS A 131 12.21 -9.79 0.13
CA CYS A 131 13.57 -10.06 -0.32
C CYS A 131 14.00 -11.45 0.11
N ILE A 132 14.49 -12.24 -0.85
CA ILE A 132 15.00 -13.60 -0.61
C ILE A 132 16.21 -13.65 0.32
N HIS A 133 16.94 -12.54 0.46
CA HIS A 133 18.15 -12.46 1.28
C HIS A 133 17.87 -12.12 2.75
N THR A 134 16.83 -11.31 3.03
CA THR A 134 16.51 -10.85 4.40
C THR A 134 15.28 -11.54 4.98
N GLY A 135 14.43 -12.16 4.15
CA GLY A 135 13.20 -12.82 4.58
C GLY A 135 12.08 -11.86 5.02
N SER A 136 12.34 -10.54 5.08
CA SER A 136 11.37 -9.51 5.41
C SER A 136 10.72 -8.92 4.15
N ALA A 137 9.45 -8.50 4.26
CA ALA A 137 8.80 -7.68 3.26
C ALA A 137 9.52 -6.32 3.16
N ASP A 138 10.19 -6.09 2.04
CA ASP A 138 10.89 -4.84 1.79
C ASP A 138 9.94 -3.76 1.30
N PHE A 139 8.84 -4.17 0.68
CA PHE A 139 7.74 -3.34 0.22
C PHE A 139 6.42 -4.05 0.46
N VAL A 140 5.34 -3.28 0.53
CA VAL A 140 3.97 -3.76 0.40
C VAL A 140 3.33 -3.03 -0.76
N LEU A 141 2.75 -3.78 -1.70
CA LEU A 141 1.95 -3.25 -2.79
C LEU A 141 0.49 -3.25 -2.36
N GLU A 142 -0.15 -2.09 -2.39
CA GLU A 142 -1.58 -1.95 -2.14
C GLU A 142 -2.31 -1.71 -3.46
N PHE A 143 -3.39 -2.45 -3.68
CA PHE A 143 -4.26 -2.33 -4.83
C PHE A 143 -5.69 -2.12 -4.37
N PHE A 144 -6.32 -1.05 -4.85
CA PHE A 144 -7.74 -0.85 -4.65
C PHE A 144 -8.51 -1.48 -5.81
N LEU A 145 -9.63 -2.15 -5.50
CA LEU A 145 -10.43 -2.82 -6.52
C LEU A 145 -11.54 -1.90 -7.05
N PRO A 146 -12.00 -2.11 -8.30
CA PRO A 146 -13.11 -1.34 -8.86
C PRO A 146 -14.42 -1.63 -8.12
N LYS A 147 -15.26 -0.59 -7.95
CA LYS A 147 -16.58 -0.63 -7.27
C LYS A 147 -17.55 -1.74 -7.73
N ASN A 148 -17.33 -2.28 -8.92
CA ASN A 148 -18.20 -3.30 -9.54
C ASN A 148 -17.66 -4.73 -9.39
N CYS A 149 -16.56 -4.95 -8.66
CA CYS A 149 -16.01 -6.27 -8.40
C CYS A 149 -16.84 -6.98 -7.31
N ARG A 150 -18.10 -7.32 -7.62
CA ARG A 150 -19.01 -8.03 -6.70
C ARG A 150 -18.85 -9.55 -6.77
N ASP A 151 -18.01 -10.05 -7.67
CA ASP A 151 -17.78 -11.48 -7.79
C ASP A 151 -16.60 -11.89 -6.91
N VAL A 152 -16.90 -12.58 -5.81
CA VAL A 152 -15.93 -13.08 -4.83
C VAL A 152 -14.92 -14.04 -5.49
N GLU A 153 -15.30 -14.67 -6.60
CA GLU A 153 -14.41 -15.54 -7.39
C GLU A 153 -13.40 -14.74 -8.22
N GLU A 154 -13.79 -13.60 -8.82
CA GLU A 154 -12.84 -12.71 -9.51
C GLU A 154 -11.87 -12.06 -8.52
N GLN A 155 -12.33 -11.69 -7.32
CA GLN A 155 -11.47 -11.15 -6.26
C GLN A 155 -10.39 -12.15 -5.81
N ARG A 156 -10.72 -13.45 -5.77
CA ARG A 156 -9.77 -14.53 -5.45
C ARG A 156 -8.74 -14.80 -6.55
N MET A 157 -9.06 -14.48 -7.81
CA MET A 157 -8.14 -14.67 -8.95
C MET A 157 -7.12 -13.54 -9.09
N ILE A 158 -7.31 -12.43 -8.39
CA ILE A 158 -6.39 -11.27 -8.36
C ILE A 158 -5.32 -11.42 -7.26
N CYS A 159 -5.56 -12.29 -6.26
CA CYS A 159 -4.66 -12.58 -5.13
C CYS A 159 -3.75 -13.79 -5.40
#